data_AF-M1CJJ7-F1
#
_entry.id   AF-M1CJJ7-F1
#
_cell.length_a   1.000
_cell.length_b   1.000
_cell.length_c   1.000
_cell.angle_alpha   90.00
_cell.angle_beta   90.00
_cell.angle_gamma   90.00
#
_symmetry.space_group_name_H-M   'P 1'
#
loop_
_entity.id
_entity.type
_entity.pdbx_description
1 polymer ?
#
loop_
_entity_poly.entity_id
_entity_poly.type
_entity_poly.pdbx_seq_one_letter_code
_entity_poly.pdbx_strand_id
1 'polypeptide(L)' 'MELEMQWDGNPSIILDIKTYVGVALPVQVKNIGFTGIFRLIFRPLVDEFPCFGVVCYSPRQKKKLDFTLK' A
#
# COMPACT_ATOMS: atom_id res chain seq x y z
N MET A 1 -5.39 -4.43 16.85
CA MET A 1 -3.97 -4.03 16.96
C MET A 1 -3.74 -2.83 16.04
N GLU A 2 -2.90 -1.90 16.44
CA GLU A 2 -2.49 -0.76 15.60
C GLU A 2 -1.01 -0.88 15.30
N LEU A 3 -0.66 -0.80 14.03
CA LEU A 3 0.70 -0.89 13.52
C LEU A 3 1.05 0.47 12.91
N GLU A 4 1.98 1.18 13.52
CA GLU A 4 2.61 2.33 12.88
C GLU A 4 3.70 1.83 11.95
N MET A 5 3.56 2.11 10.66
CA MET A 5 4.49 1.69 9.62
C MET A 5 5.11 2.92 8.98
N GLN A 6 6.43 2.89 8.89
CA GLN A 6 7.24 3.78 8.06
C GLN A 6 7.92 2.91 7.01
N TRP A 7 7.73 3.28 5.76
CA TRP A 7 8.31 2.57 4.64
C TRP A 7 8.90 3.59 3.68
N ASP A 8 10.18 3.41 3.37
CA ASP A 8 10.90 4.27 2.44
C ASP A 8 11.68 3.36 1.50
N GLY A 9 11.28 3.35 0.24
CA GLY A 9 11.84 2.46 -0.76
C GLY A 9 11.93 3.12 -2.12
N ASN A 10 12.80 2.59 -2.97
CA ASN A 10 12.90 3.00 -4.37
C ASN A 10 12.35 1.91 -5.31
N PRO A 11 11.03 1.65 -5.30
CA PRO A 11 10.42 0.75 -6.25
C PRO A 11 10.45 1.38 -7.64
N SER A 12 10.35 0.56 -8.68
CA SER A 12 10.20 1.01 -10.06
C SER A 12 8.87 0.50 -10.61
N ILE A 13 7.81 1.30 -10.47
CA ILE A 13 6.48 0.96 -10.99
C ILE A 13 6.30 1.70 -12.32
N ILE A 14 6.25 0.96 -13.42
CA ILE A 14 6.07 1.51 -14.76
C ILE A 14 4.60 1.36 -15.14
N LEU A 15 3.95 2.47 -15.45
CA LEU A 15 2.57 2.52 -15.92
C LEU A 15 2.58 2.77 -17.42
N ASP A 16 2.03 1.84 -18.19
CA ASP A 16 1.78 2.04 -19.62
C ASP A 16 0.44 2.76 -19.79
N ILE A 17 0.47 4.00 -20.29
CA ILE A 17 -0.71 4.84 -20.45
C ILE A 17 -1.02 4.94 -21.95
N LYS A 18 -2.15 4.34 -22.35
CA LYS A 18 -2.70 4.53 -23.69
C LYS A 18 -3.60 5.77 -23.69
N THR A 19 -3.17 6.81 -24.37
CA THR A 19 -3.97 8.04 -24.50
C THR A 19 -5.10 7.85 -25.51
N TYR A 20 -6.16 8.67 -25.40
CA TYR A 20 -7.30 8.67 -26.32
C TYR A 20 -6.91 8.91 -27.79
N VAL A 21 -5.77 9.59 -28.03
CA VAL A 21 -5.23 9.86 -29.37
C VAL A 21 -4.29 8.77 -29.88
N GLY A 22 -4.16 7.65 -29.16
CA GLY A 22 -3.36 6.49 -29.59
C GLY A 22 -1.86 6.58 -29.28
N VAL A 23 -1.39 7.65 -28.64
CA VAL A 23 0.00 7.78 -28.18
C VAL A 23 0.19 7.04 -26.87
N ALA A 24 1.21 6.20 -26.77
CA ALA A 24 1.64 5.58 -25.52
C ALA A 24 2.54 6.54 -24.74
N LEU A 25 2.21 6.79 -23.47
CA LEU A 25 3.01 7.61 -22.57
C LEU A 25 3.39 6.78 -21.35
N PRO A 26 4.53 6.08 -21.36
CA PRO A 26 4.99 5.37 -20.18
C PRO A 26 5.38 6.38 -19.10
N VAL A 27 4.82 6.25 -17.90
CA VAL A 27 5.18 7.05 -16.72
C VAL A 27 5.71 6.12 -15.65
N GLN A 28 6.81 6.51 -15.01
CA GLN A 28 7.46 5.71 -13.99
C GLN A 28 7.33 6.34 -12.61
N VAL A 29 6.73 5.61 -11.66
CA VAL A 29 6.71 5.98 -10.25
C VAL A 29 7.94 5.40 -9.55
N LYS A 30 8.68 6.25 -8.84
CA LYS A 30 9.88 5.91 -8.04
C LYS A 30 9.87 6.55 -6.67
N ASN A 31 10.82 6.13 -5.83
CA ASN A 31 11.11 6.75 -4.52
C ASN A 31 9.84 6.95 -3.70
N ILE A 32 9.17 5.85 -3.35
CA ILE A 32 7.92 5.92 -2.62
C ILE A 32 8.24 5.88 -1.12
N GLY A 33 7.92 6.97 -0.44
CA GLY A 33 7.94 7.08 1.01
C GLY A 33 6.51 7.08 1.55
N PHE A 34 6.20 6.20 2.49
CA PHE A 34 4.90 6.06 3.11
C PHE A 34 5.02 5.98 4.63
N THR A 35 4.26 6.83 5.32
CA THR A 35 4.09 6.76 6.78
C THR A 35 2.61 6.72 7.11
N GLY A 36 2.20 5.75 7.91
CA GLY A 36 0.79 5.58 8.28
C GLY A 36 0.55 4.61 9.43
N ILE A 37 -0.66 4.68 9.98
CA ILE A 37 -1.13 3.76 11.02
C ILE A 37 -2.13 2.79 10.40
N PHE A 38 -1.82 1.50 10.43
CA PHE A 38 -2.71 0.42 10.01
C PHE A 38 -3.40 -0.21 11.21
N ARG A 39 -4.69 -0.45 11.08
CA ARG A 39 -5.44 -1.26 12.03
C ARG A 39 -5.46 -2.70 11.53
N LEU A 40 -4.92 -3.61 12.33
CA LEU A 40 -4.99 -5.04 12.13
C LEU A 40 -6.07 -5.63 13.04
N ILE A 41 -6.97 -6.42 12.46
CA ILE A 41 -8.08 -7.04 13.18
C ILE A 41 -8.16 -8.52 12.80
N PHE A 42 -8.13 -9.38 13.81
CA PHE A 42 -8.25 -10.83 13.67
C PHE A 42 -9.71 -11.22 13.91
N ARG A 43 -10.39 -11.77 12.88
CA ARG A 43 -11.83 -12.10 12.94
C ARG A 43 -12.16 -13.29 12.03
N PRO A 44 -13.10 -14.18 12.38
CA PRO A 44 -13.48 -14.49 13.76
C PRO A 44 -12.26 -15.05 14.53
N LEU A 45 -12.26 -14.90 15.85
CA LEU A 45 -11.34 -15.67 16.70
C LEU A 45 -11.90 -17.09 16.79
N VAL A 46 -11.03 -18.08 16.65
CA VAL A 46 -11.39 -19.51 16.65
C VAL A 46 -10.53 -20.25 17.67
N ASP A 47 -11.00 -21.41 18.12
CA ASP A 47 -10.32 -22.19 19.17
C ASP A 47 -9.23 -23.12 18.61
N GLU A 48 -8.99 -23.10 17.29
CA GLU A 48 -7.94 -23.85 16.59
C GLU A 48 -6.79 -22.93 16.20
N PHE A 49 -5.54 -23.35 16.41
CA PHE A 49 -4.35 -22.58 16.07
C PHE A 49 -4.31 -22.28 14.55
N PRO A 50 -4.13 -21.01 14.11
CA PRO A 50 -3.51 -19.86 14.80
C PRO A 50 -4.45 -18.95 15.62
N CYS A 51 -5.64 -19.43 15.98
CA CYS A 51 -6.66 -18.77 16.79
C CYS A 51 -7.42 -17.62 16.10
N PHE A 52 -7.32 -17.50 14.78
CA PHE A 52 -8.08 -16.54 13.99
C PHE A 52 -8.33 -17.06 12.57
N GLY A 53 -9.51 -16.74 12.02
CA GLY A 53 -9.88 -17.12 10.65
C GLY A 53 -9.24 -16.25 9.58
N VAL A 54 -9.28 -14.92 9.74
CA VAL A 54 -8.65 -13.98 8.80
C VAL A 54 -7.99 -12.78 9.50
N VAL A 55 -7.04 -12.17 8.79
CA VAL A 55 -6.43 -10.89 9.15
C VAL A 55 -7.01 -9.79 8.26
N CYS A 56 -7.84 -8.92 8.84
CA CYS A 56 -8.28 -7.71 8.17
C CYS A 56 -7.29 -6.58 8.45
N TYR A 57 -6.86 -5.86 7.42
CA TYR A 57 -6.06 -4.65 7.55
C TYR A 57 -6.80 -3.45 6.96
N SER A 58 -6.71 -2.31 7.63
CA SER A 58 -7.27 -1.05 7.12
C SER A 58 -6.39 0.13 7.53
N PRO A 59 -6.06 1.05 6.61
CA PRO A 59 -5.40 2.30 7.00
C PRO A 59 -6.35 3.13 7.87
N ARG A 60 -5.92 3.51 9.07
CA ARG A 60 -6.71 4.39 9.95
C ARG A 60 -6.47 5.85 9.61
N GLN A 61 -5.22 6.23 9.39
CA GLN A 61 -4.80 7.58 9.02
C GLN A 61 -3.64 7.49 8.04
N LYS A 62 -3.77 8.17 6.90
CA LYS A 62 -2.66 8.43 5.99
C LYS A 62 -1.93 9.67 6.50
N LYS A 63 -0.72 9.50 7.04
CA LYS A 63 0.07 10.66 7.51
C LYS A 63 0.78 11.31 6.32
N LYS A 64 1.51 10.54 5.52
CA LYS A 64 2.28 11.06 4.38
C LYS A 64 2.51 9.97 3.33
N LEU A 65 2.41 10.35 2.05
CA LEU A 65 2.81 9.52 0.92
C LEU A 65 3.51 10.43 -0.08
N ASP A 66 4.81 10.24 -0.24
CA ASP A 66 5.65 10.96 -1.18
C ASP A 66 6.10 10.00 -2.28
N PHE A 67 6.16 10.47 -3.53
CA PHE A 67 6.66 9.70 -4.67
C PHE A 67 7.20 10.64 -5.75
N THR A 68 8.05 10.11 -6.63
CA THR A 68 8.58 10.83 -7.80
C THR A 68 8.02 10.22 -9.08
N LEU A 69 7.68 11.05 -10.06
CA LEU A 69 7.32 10.64 -11.42
C LEU A 69 8.50 10.95 -12.36
N LYS A 70 8.87 9.96 -13.18
CA LYS A 70 9.88 10.08 -14.24
C LYS A 70 9.29 9.67 -15.58
#